data_AF-A0A2N5FTW6-F1
#
_entry.id   AF-A0A2N5FTW6-F1
#
_cell.length_a   1.000
_cell.length_b   1.000
_cell.length_c   1.000
_cell.angle_alpha   90.00
_cell.angle_beta   90.00
_cell.angle_gamma   90.00
#
_symmetry.space_group_name_H-M   'P 1'
#
loop_
_entity.id
_entity.type
_entity.pdbx_description
1 polymer ?
#
loop_
_entity_poly.entity_id
_entity_poly.type
_entity_poly.pdbx_seq_one_letter_code
_entity_poly.pdbx_strand_id
1 'polypeptide(L)'
;MNHQFAVLEAFRHEYPVCRACCAAKAPGPLDLKKGDVLAITCEKKYVDLLGWFFLININGERQVYMSISDLEDYYLTGKICSFFDLALKMNHLSYKVNQSLDCRNKKEFGMYSEQLRQWKEFQESVYEKDKERV
;
A
#
# COMPACT_ATOMS: atom_id res chain seq x y z
N MET A 1 14.74 2.67 -7.25
CA MET A 1 13.29 3.00 -7.32
C MET A 1 12.69 2.58 -6.01
N ASN A 2 12.02 3.49 -5.28
CA ASN A 2 11.43 3.18 -3.98
C ASN A 2 10.08 2.50 -4.23
N HIS A 3 10.05 1.16 -4.23
CA HIS A 3 8.82 0.37 -4.36
C HIS A 3 8.10 0.29 -3.01
N GLN A 4 7.68 1.45 -2.51
CA GLN A 4 6.95 1.58 -1.27
C GLN A 4 5.45 1.78 -1.54
N PHE A 5 4.65 1.03 -0.82
CA PHE A 5 3.20 1.05 -0.90
C PHE A 5 2.61 1.32 0.48
N ALA A 6 1.55 2.11 0.52
CA ALA A 6 0.74 2.29 1.70
C ALA A 6 -0.46 1.34 1.67
N VAL A 7 -0.78 0.75 2.81
CA VAL A 7 -2.03 0.03 3.03
C VAL A 7 -3.16 1.04 3.22
N LEU A 8 -4.12 1.06 2.31
CA LEU A 8 -5.25 1.99 2.33
C LEU A 8 -6.43 1.47 3.16
N GLU A 9 -6.60 0.16 3.21
CA GLU A 9 -7.66 -0.55 3.93
C GLU A 9 -7.04 -1.69 4.75
N ALA A 10 -7.56 -1.98 5.94
CA ALA A 10 -7.05 -3.10 6.73
C ALA A 10 -7.49 -4.44 6.12
N PHE A 11 -6.57 -5.40 6.00
CA PHE A 11 -6.87 -6.72 5.46
C PHE A 11 -5.97 -7.79 6.06
N ARG A 12 -6.39 -9.05 5.86
CA ARG A 12 -5.63 -10.23 6.28
C ARG A 12 -5.01 -10.89 5.05
N HIS A 13 -3.69 -11.08 5.08
CA HIS A 13 -2.97 -11.85 4.07
C HIS A 13 -2.84 -13.30 4.54
N GLU A 14 -3.19 -14.22 3.66
CA GLU A 14 -3.07 -15.66 3.87
C GLU A 14 -1.96 -16.21 2.98
N TYR A 15 -1.09 -17.03 3.55
CA TYR A 15 0.00 -17.63 2.80
C TYR A 15 -0.49 -18.86 2.03
N PRO A 16 -0.06 -19.05 0.78
CA PRO A 16 -0.38 -20.25 0.03
C PRO A 16 0.21 -21.48 0.73
N VAL A 17 -0.63 -22.49 0.96
CA VAL A 17 -0.21 -23.74 1.61
C VAL A 17 0.36 -24.69 0.56
N CYS A 18 1.67 -24.88 0.56
CA CYS A 18 2.27 -25.94 -0.26
C CYS A 18 2.03 -27.31 0.38
N ARG A 19 1.06 -28.08 -0.14
CA ARG A 19 0.78 -29.45 0.32
C ARG A 19 1.98 -30.40 0.21
N ALA A 20 2.92 -30.14 -0.70
CA ALA A 20 4.09 -30.98 -0.93
C ALA A 20 5.30 -30.62 -0.04
N CYS A 21 5.43 -29.37 0.40
CA CYS A 21 6.64 -28.87 1.08
C CYS A 21 6.50 -28.69 2.60
N CYS A 22 5.31 -28.84 3.20
CA CYS A 22 5.09 -28.43 4.59
C CYS A 22 4.91 -29.62 5.55
N ALA A 23 6.03 -30.22 5.99
CA ALA A 23 6.13 -30.87 7.32
C ALA A 23 6.41 -29.85 8.44
N ALA A 24 6.66 -28.58 8.10
CA ALA A 24 6.92 -27.49 9.04
C ALA A 24 5.77 -26.47 9.06
N LYS A 25 5.51 -25.89 10.24
CA LYS A 25 4.46 -24.90 10.52
C LYS A 25 4.44 -23.80 9.45
N ALA A 26 3.36 -23.76 8.66
CA ALA A 26 3.10 -22.62 7.79
C ALA A 26 3.05 -21.33 8.64
N PRO A 27 3.58 -20.20 8.14
CA PRO A 27 3.42 -18.93 8.82
C PRO A 27 1.92 -18.64 9.00
N GLY A 28 1.56 -18.21 10.21
CA GLY A 28 0.20 -17.80 10.51
C GLY A 28 -0.23 -16.61 9.65
N PRO A 29 -1.54 -16.37 9.51
CA PRO A 29 -2.04 -15.26 8.72
C PRO A 29 -1.51 -13.92 9.22
N LEU A 30 -1.32 -13.00 8.27
CA LEU A 30 -0.68 -11.72 8.51
C LEU A 30 -1.72 -10.60 8.45
N ASP A 31 -1.96 -9.95 9.58
CA ASP A 31 -2.84 -8.79 9.62
C ASP A 31 -2.06 -7.54 9.19
N LEU A 32 -2.63 -6.80 8.24
CA LEU A 32 -2.15 -5.53 7.71
C LEU A 32 -3.17 -4.44 8.05
N LYS A 33 -2.68 -3.37 8.68
CA LYS A 33 -3.51 -2.26 9.14
C LYS A 33 -3.41 -1.10 8.18
N LYS A 34 -4.48 -0.30 8.12
CA LYS A 34 -4.47 0.97 7.39
C LYS A 34 -3.29 1.84 7.87
N GLY A 35 -2.53 2.32 6.90
CA GLY A 35 -1.32 3.13 7.08
C GLY A 35 -0.04 2.33 7.33
N ASP A 36 -0.07 0.99 7.29
CA ASP A 36 1.18 0.21 7.21
C ASP A 36 1.90 0.49 5.89
N VAL A 37 3.23 0.47 5.93
CA VAL A 37 4.10 0.67 4.76
C VAL A 37 4.71 -0.66 4.34
N LEU A 38 4.51 -1.01 3.06
CA LEU A 38 5.09 -2.19 2.43
C LEU A 38 6.23 -1.74 1.52
N ALA A 39 7.47 -2.11 1.83
CA ALA A 39 8.62 -1.91 0.98
C ALA A 39 8.97 -3.22 0.26
N ILE A 40 8.73 -3.26 -1.05
CA ILE A 40 9.12 -4.40 -1.88
C ILE A 40 10.64 -4.34 -2.07
N THR A 41 11.35 -5.38 -1.64
CA THR A 41 12.80 -5.48 -1.83
C THR A 41 13.14 -6.14 -3.16
N CYS A 42 14.41 -6.11 -3.56
CA CYS A 42 14.88 -6.84 -4.75
C CYS A 42 15.00 -8.36 -4.52
N GLU A 43 14.86 -8.82 -3.27
CA GLU A 43 14.97 -10.23 -2.94
C GLU A 43 13.69 -10.98 -3.34
N LYS A 44 13.86 -12.04 -4.13
CA LYS A 44 12.77 -12.83 -4.68
C LYS A 44 13.11 -14.32 -4.70
N LYS A 45 12.08 -15.14 -4.59
CA LYS A 45 12.17 -16.60 -4.66
C LYS A 45 11.12 -17.14 -5.62
N TYR A 46 11.50 -18.12 -6.41
CA TYR A 46 10.56 -18.88 -7.22
C TYR A 46 10.23 -20.17 -6.47
N VAL A 47 8.95 -20.50 -6.39
CA VAL A 47 8.46 -21.74 -5.79
C VAL A 47 7.66 -22.48 -6.85
N ASP A 48 8.06 -23.72 -7.13
CA ASP A 48 7.38 -24.55 -8.12
C ASP A 48 5.88 -24.64 -7.82
N LEU A 49 5.06 -24.53 -8.87
CA LEU A 49 3.58 -24.48 -8.83
C LEU A 49 2.96 -23.24 -8.16
N LEU A 50 3.70 -22.44 -7.41
CA LEU A 50 3.21 -21.23 -6.72
C LEU A 50 3.72 -19.93 -7.34
N GLY A 51 4.80 -19.97 -8.12
CA GLY A 51 5.32 -18.83 -8.87
C GLY A 51 6.30 -17.97 -8.07
N TRP A 52 6.32 -16.67 -8.38
CA TRP A 52 7.27 -15.71 -7.80
C TRP A 52 6.77 -15.12 -6.49
N PHE A 53 7.68 -15.06 -5.52
CA PHE A 53 7.50 -14.39 -4.25
C PHE A 53 8.55 -13.29 -4.09
N PHE A 54 8.13 -12.15 -3.53
CA PHE A 54 9.01 -11.05 -3.19
C PHE A 54 9.10 -10.92 -1.68
N LEU A 55 10.30 -10.62 -1.19
CA LEU A 55 10.50 -10.26 0.21
C LEU A 55 10.01 -8.82 0.42
N ILE A 56 9.02 -8.68 1.28
CA ILE A 56 8.37 -7.44 1.65
C ILE A 56 8.82 -7.06 3.06
N ASN A 57 9.41 -5.88 3.19
CA ASN A 57 9.65 -5.28 4.49
C ASN A 57 8.44 -4.44 4.88
N ILE A 58 7.79 -4.81 5.98
CA ILE A 58 6.61 -4.13 6.50
C ILE A 58 7.06 -3.25 7.64
N ASN A 59 6.81 -1.96 7.50
CA ASN A 59 7.08 -0.96 8.53
C ASN A 59 8.56 -0.87 8.96
N GLY A 60 9.50 -1.47 8.22
CA GLY A 60 10.90 -1.56 8.62
C GLY A 60 11.19 -2.62 9.68
N GLU A 61 10.16 -3.23 10.28
CA GLU A 61 10.26 -4.07 11.48
C GLU A 61 10.22 -5.57 11.18
N ARG A 62 9.43 -5.97 10.18
CA ARG A 62 9.19 -7.39 9.87
C ARG A 62 9.30 -7.65 8.37
N GLN A 63 9.85 -8.82 8.04
CA GLN A 63 10.01 -9.24 6.66
C GLN A 63 9.21 -10.52 6.38
N VAL A 64 8.48 -10.52 5.27
CA VAL A 64 7.66 -11.66 4.84
C VAL A 64 7.75 -11.84 3.33
N TYR A 65 7.64 -13.07 2.85
CA TYR A 65 7.51 -13.31 1.42
C TYR A 65 6.04 -13.29 1.03
N MET A 66 5.67 -12.47 0.04
CA MET A 66 4.34 -12.45 -0.56
C MET A 66 4.42 -12.84 -2.02
N SER A 67 3.41 -13.55 -2.52
CA SER A 67 3.36 -13.89 -3.94
C SER A 67 3.13 -12.61 -4.78
N ILE A 68 3.67 -12.58 -5.99
CA ILE A 68 3.41 -11.47 -6.92
C ILE A 68 1.91 -11.33 -7.21
N SER A 69 1.20 -12.46 -7.34
CA SER A 69 -0.24 -12.47 -7.63
C SER A 69 -1.05 -11.84 -6.50
N ASP A 70 -0.69 -12.07 -5.23
CA ASP A 70 -1.36 -11.43 -4.09
C ASP A 70 -1.09 -9.92 -4.08
N LEU A 71 0.15 -9.50 -4.34
CA LEU A 71 0.51 -8.08 -4.39
C LEU A 71 -0.24 -7.35 -5.52
N GLU A 72 -0.35 -7.98 -6.68
CA GLU A 72 -1.13 -7.46 -7.81
C GLU A 72 -2.62 -7.38 -7.47
N ASP A 73 -3.19 -8.40 -6.85
CA ASP A 73 -4.59 -8.38 -6.39
C ASP A 73 -4.82 -7.23 -5.40
N TYR A 74 -3.95 -7.06 -4.40
CA TYR A 74 -4.08 -5.98 -3.42
C TYR A 74 -3.98 -4.60 -4.05
N TYR A 75 -3.17 -4.46 -5.11
CA TYR A 75 -3.07 -3.21 -5.86
C TYR A 75 -4.33 -2.96 -6.68
N LEU A 76 -4.79 -3.95 -7.46
CA LEU A 76 -5.96 -3.84 -8.33
C LEU A 76 -7.27 -3.65 -7.56
N THR A 77 -7.38 -4.27 -6.38
CA THR A 77 -8.54 -4.12 -5.48
C THR A 77 -8.47 -2.84 -4.64
N GLY A 78 -7.39 -2.05 -4.75
CA GLY A 78 -7.24 -0.79 -4.05
C GLY A 78 -6.90 -0.90 -2.55
N LYS A 79 -6.54 -2.10 -2.06
CA LYS A 79 -6.11 -2.32 -0.68
C LYS A 79 -4.74 -1.70 -0.40
N ILE A 80 -3.86 -1.68 -1.40
CA ILE A 80 -2.56 -1.01 -1.34
C ILE A 80 -2.43 0.00 -2.48
N CYS A 81 -1.62 1.02 -2.28
CA CYS A 81 -1.32 2.03 -3.30
C CYS A 81 0.12 2.47 -3.20
N SER A 82 0.81 2.62 -4.34
CA SER A 82 2.19 3.08 -4.33
C SER A 82 2.27 4.52 -3.83
N PHE A 83 3.35 4.89 -3.13
CA PHE A 83 3.54 6.29 -2.75
C PHE A 83 3.64 7.23 -3.95
N PHE A 84 4.11 6.72 -5.10
CA PHE A 84 4.12 7.46 -6.34
C PHE A 84 2.70 7.78 -6.83
N ASP A 85 1.82 6.77 -6.88
CA ASP A 85 0.42 6.96 -7.29
C ASP A 85 -0.34 7.87 -6.32
N LEU A 86 -0.04 7.77 -5.02
CA LEU A 86 -0.57 8.68 -4.00
C LEU A 86 -0.15 10.13 -4.24
N ALA A 87 1.15 10.36 -4.48
CA ALA A 87 1.68 11.69 -4.78
C ALA A 87 1.04 12.26 -6.05
N LEU A 88 0.88 11.43 -7.08
CA LEU A 88 0.23 11.81 -8.34
C LEU A 88 -1.24 12.19 -8.11
N LYS A 89 -1.97 11.39 -7.32
CA LYS A 89 -3.37 11.66 -6.97
C LYS A 89 -3.53 12.98 -6.22
N MET A 90 -2.67 13.24 -5.24
CA MET A 90 -2.68 14.50 -4.49
C MET A 90 -2.32 15.70 -5.36
N ASN A 91 -1.35 15.55 -6.26
CA ASN A 91 -1.01 16.57 -7.24
C ASN A 91 -2.22 16.89 -8.14
N HIS A 92 -2.89 15.86 -8.66
CA HIS A 92 -4.10 16.02 -9.46
C HIS A 92 -5.23 16.73 -8.70
N LEU A 93 -5.47 16.34 -7.45
CA LEU A 93 -6.47 16.98 -6.59
C LEU A 93 -6.14 18.46 -6.34
N SER A 94 -4.88 18.78 -6.07
CA SER A 94 -4.43 20.18 -5.90
C SER A 94 -4.66 21.00 -7.17
N TYR A 95 -4.36 20.44 -8.34
CA TYR A 95 -4.67 21.08 -9.61
C TYR A 95 -6.18 21.31 -9.79
N LYS A 96 -7.00 20.31 -9.45
CA LYS A 96 -8.47 20.40 -9.55
C LYS A 96 -9.07 21.44 -8.62
N VAL A 97 -8.54 21.58 -7.41
CA VAL A 97 -8.91 22.67 -6.49
C VAL A 97 -8.65 24.03 -7.15
N ASN A 98 -7.45 24.26 -7.70
CA ASN A 98 -7.11 25.52 -8.36
C ASN A 98 -8.01 25.78 -9.58
N GLN A 99 -8.21 24.78 -10.44
CA GLN A 99 -9.10 24.87 -11.59
C GLN A 99 -10.54 25.24 -11.18
N SER A 100 -11.04 24.68 -10.08
CA SER A 100 -12.40 24.99 -9.61
C SER A 100 -12.54 26.42 -9.07
N LEU A 101 -11.46 26.99 -8.53
CA LEU A 101 -11.41 28.41 -8.14
C LEU A 101 -11.46 29.31 -9.38
N ASP A 102 -10.66 29.00 -10.40
CA ASP A 102 -10.63 29.75 -11.67
C ASP A 102 -12.01 29.75 -12.35
N CYS A 103 -12.68 28.60 -12.37
CA CYS A 103 -14.02 28.45 -12.92
C CYS A 103 -15.15 28.95 -11.98
N ARG A 104 -14.82 29.45 -10.79
CA ARG A 104 -15.77 29.84 -9.72
C ARG A 104 -16.79 28.73 -9.38
N ASN A 105 -16.39 27.47 -9.51
CA ASN A 105 -17.25 26.32 -9.23
C ASN A 105 -17.13 25.89 -7.76
N LYS A 106 -17.99 26.46 -6.91
CA LYS A 106 -18.01 26.20 -5.47
C LYS A 106 -18.22 24.71 -5.12
N LYS A 107 -19.03 23.98 -5.90
CA LYS A 107 -19.34 22.58 -5.61
C LYS A 107 -18.11 21.70 -5.82
N GLU A 108 -17.45 21.85 -6.96
CA GLU A 108 -16.21 21.12 -7.25
C GLU A 108 -15.08 21.51 -6.31
N PHE A 109 -14.97 22.81 -5.99
CA PHE A 109 -13.99 23.29 -5.02
C PHE A 109 -14.13 22.58 -3.66
N GLY A 110 -15.35 22.55 -3.11
CA GLY A 110 -15.60 21.88 -1.83
C GLY A 110 -15.27 20.39 -1.89
N MET A 111 -15.70 19.71 -2.95
CA MET A 111 -15.45 18.28 -3.15
C MET A 111 -13.95 17.95 -3.25
N TYR A 112 -13.21 18.66 -4.11
CA TYR A 112 -11.78 18.39 -4.30
C TYR A 112 -10.93 18.82 -3.11
N SER A 113 -11.29 19.91 -2.42
CA SER A 113 -10.59 20.36 -1.22
C SER A 113 -10.74 19.36 -0.08
N GLU A 114 -11.94 18.81 0.10
CA GLU A 114 -12.21 17.77 1.09
C GLU A 114 -11.41 16.50 0.80
N GLN A 115 -11.43 16.02 -0.44
CA GLN A 115 -10.62 14.85 -0.84
C GLN A 115 -9.13 15.11 -0.62
N LEU A 116 -8.62 16.28 -1.01
CA LEU A 116 -7.21 16.62 -0.81
C LEU A 116 -6.84 16.66 0.68
N ARG A 117 -7.72 17.18 1.54
CA ARG A 117 -7.52 17.18 2.99
C ARG A 117 -7.41 15.76 3.53
N GLN A 118 -8.34 14.88 3.18
CA GLN A 118 -8.34 13.49 3.63
C GLN A 118 -7.06 12.75 3.23
N TRP A 119 -6.56 12.98 2.00
CA TRP A 119 -5.30 12.37 1.54
C TRP A 119 -4.08 12.92 2.27
N LYS A 120 -4.06 14.23 2.60
CA LYS A 120 -2.98 14.83 3.41
C LYS A 120 -2.95 14.27 4.82
N GLU A 121 -4.10 14.21 5.49
CA GLU A 121 -4.23 13.62 6.83
C GLU A 121 -3.79 12.15 6.84
N PHE A 122 -4.20 11.38 5.82
CA PHE A 122 -3.74 10.00 5.67
C PHE A 122 -2.22 9.94 5.49
N GLN A 123 -1.64 10.76 4.61
CA GLN A 123 -0.20 10.79 4.38
C GLN A 123 0.56 11.13 5.67
N GLU A 124 0.13 12.16 6.42
CA GLU A 124 0.72 12.54 7.70
C GLU A 124 0.69 11.39 8.71
N SER A 125 -0.46 10.69 8.83
CA SER A 125 -0.57 9.53 9.72
C SER A 125 0.38 8.39 9.37
N VAL A 126 0.76 8.24 8.10
CA VAL A 126 1.74 7.23 7.66
C VAL A 126 3.16 7.67 8.02
N TYR A 127 3.51 8.93 7.79
CA TYR A 127 4.83 9.47 8.15
C TYR A 127 5.08 9.52 9.66
N GLU A 128 4.05 9.80 10.45
CA GLU A 128 4.18 9.86 11.91
C GLU A 128 4.49 8.47 12.50
N LYS A 129 3.80 7.43 11.98
CA LYS A 129 4.12 6.03 12.29
C LYS A 129 5.52 5.62 11.87
N ASP A 130 6.08 6.22 10.83
CA ASP A 130 7.44 5.93 10.37
C ASP A 130 8.49 6.59 11.29
N LYS A 131 8.20 7.78 11.83
CA LYS A 131 9.08 8.50 12.77
C LYS A 131 9.13 7.91 14.17
N GLU A 132 8.01 7.39 14.68
CA GLU A 132 7.94 6.74 16.01
C GLU A 132 8.74 5.43 16.09
N ARG A 133 9.27 4.94 14.97
CA ARG A 133 9.97 3.65 14.85
C ARG A 133 11.50 3.76 14.84
N VAL A 134 12.06 4.98 14.97
CA VAL A 134 13.51 5.27 15.00
C VAL A 134 13.99 5.56 16.41
#